data_AF-A0A9P4TSS4-F1
#
_entry.id   AF-A0A9P4TSS4-F1
#
_cell.length_a   1.000
_cell.length_b   1.000
_cell.length_c   1.000
_cell.angle_alpha   90.00
_cell.angle_beta   90.00
_cell.angle_gamma   90.00
#
_symmetry.space_group_name_H-M   'P 1'
#
loop_
_entity.id
_entity.type
_entity.pdbx_description
1 polymer ?
#
loop_
_entity_poly.entity_id
_entity_poly.type
_entity_poly.pdbx_seq_one_letter_code
_entity_poly.pdbx_strand_id
1 'polypeptide(L)'
;MMNKLMLTFLGVEFLFLCSGGLLLGFCLVSEQQERGVKTVSNVAYDILLFQCPLTAGVVNAILMFLTFLLSLPALALPMNRGWLKLQGWLLVICSFFTLILGLFIWFDTLQTRKNLNVIWGQQDSNIQSLLQEKFNCCGYLDSMTPPFIVDSVCPDSFSASQKMGCVGPFSQFANTYLDLIFTAAFGIVGLDVLLLLCVVMVLKFRGELQRYRHIDEKNGF
;
A
#
# COMPACT_ATOMS: atom_id res chain seq x y z
N MET A 1 21.54 -2.25 30.32
CA MET A 1 20.69 -3.46 30.36
C MET A 1 19.54 -3.29 29.39
N MET A 2 19.22 -4.34 28.62
CA MET A 2 18.07 -4.34 27.72
C MET A 2 16.79 -4.47 28.55
N ASN A 3 16.07 -3.37 28.75
CA ASN A 3 14.79 -3.39 29.46
C ASN A 3 13.68 -3.90 28.53
N LYS A 4 12.60 -4.44 29.09
CA LYS A 4 11.42 -4.92 28.33
C LYS A 4 10.94 -3.88 27.31
N LEU A 5 10.93 -2.60 27.70
CA LEU A 5 10.60 -1.47 26.82
C LEU A 5 11.47 -1.40 25.56
N MET A 6 12.79 -1.58 25.69
CA MET A 6 13.72 -1.54 24.56
C MET A 6 13.53 -2.75 23.64
N LEU A 7 13.18 -3.91 24.20
CA LEU A 7 12.88 -5.11 23.42
C LEU A 7 11.58 -4.96 22.64
N THR A 8 10.53 -4.39 23.26
CA THR A 8 9.28 -4.05 22.56
C THR A 8 9.53 -3.03 21.44
N PHE A 9 10.30 -1.98 21.72
CA PHE A 9 10.68 -0.99 20.71
C PHE A 9 11.38 -1.64 19.52
N LEU A 10 12.39 -2.48 19.76
CA LEU A 10 13.10 -3.21 18.70
C LEU A 10 12.17 -4.14 17.89
N GLY A 11 11.26 -4.84 18.56
CA GLY A 11 10.29 -5.71 17.89
C GLY A 11 9.35 -4.94 16.96
N VAL A 12 8.82 -3.81 17.42
CA VAL A 12 7.94 -2.95 16.61
C VAL A 12 8.72 -2.26 15.48
N GLU A 13 9.95 -1.83 15.74
CA GLU A 13 10.85 -1.26 14.72
C GLU A 13 11.14 -2.26 13.59
N PHE A 14 11.32 -3.54 13.93
CA PHE A 14 11.48 -4.60 12.94
C PHE A 14 10.21 -4.83 12.11
N LEU A 15 9.02 -4.79 12.73
CA LEU A 15 7.75 -4.87 12.00
C LEU A 15 7.57 -3.69 11.05
N PHE A 16 7.94 -2.48 11.48
CA PHE A 16 7.95 -1.29 10.62
C PHE A 16 8.90 -1.46 9.43
N LEU A 17 10.12 -1.94 9.65
CA LEU A 17 11.05 -2.25 8.56
C LEU A 17 10.49 -3.29 7.58
N CYS A 18 9.89 -4.36 8.10
CA CYS A 18 9.25 -5.39 7.26
C CYS A 18 8.11 -4.79 6.44
N SER A 19 7.32 -3.89 7.02
CA SER A 19 6.22 -3.23 6.31
C SER A 19 6.72 -2.31 5.19
N GLY A 20 7.83 -1.58 5.39
CA GLY A 20 8.49 -0.82 4.33
C GLY A 20 9.04 -1.71 3.22
N GLY A 21 9.59 -2.88 3.57
CA GLY A 21 10.04 -3.90 2.61
C GLY A 21 8.90 -4.49 1.79
N LEU A 22 7.76 -4.80 2.43
CA LEU A 22 6.55 -5.29 1.75
C LEU A 22 5.98 -4.23 0.80
N LEU A 23 5.92 -2.96 1.25
CA LEU A 23 5.45 -1.85 0.41
C LEU A 23 6.35 -1.66 -0.82
N LEU A 24 7.67 -1.64 -0.63
CA LEU A 24 8.63 -1.52 -1.73
C LEU A 24 8.53 -2.71 -2.70
N GLY A 25 8.50 -3.93 -2.15
CA GLY A 25 8.38 -5.15 -2.94
C GLY A 25 7.10 -5.16 -3.78
N PHE A 26 5.97 -4.79 -3.18
CA PHE A 26 4.70 -4.64 -3.90
C PHE A 26 4.82 -3.63 -5.05
N CYS A 27 5.37 -2.45 -4.80
CA CYS A 27 5.49 -1.41 -5.83
C CYS A 27 6.40 -1.84 -6.98
N LEU A 28 7.57 -2.40 -6.69
CA LEU A 28 8.53 -2.84 -7.72
C LEU A 28 8.02 -4.02 -8.54
N VAL A 29 7.39 -5.01 -7.89
CA VAL A 29 6.79 -6.15 -8.60
C VAL A 29 5.64 -5.68 -9.49
N SER A 30 4.83 -4.74 -9.01
CA SER A 30 3.73 -4.16 -9.79
C SER A 30 4.24 -3.37 -11.01
N GLU A 31 5.24 -2.50 -10.83
CA GLU A 31 5.87 -1.78 -11.96
C GLU A 31 6.51 -2.72 -12.98
N GLN A 32 7.09 -3.85 -12.52
CA GLN A 32 7.62 -4.87 -13.40
C GLN A 32 6.52 -5.58 -14.20
N GLN A 33 5.37 -5.85 -13.56
CA GLN A 33 4.22 -6.47 -14.21
C GLN A 33 3.62 -5.55 -15.28
N GLU A 34 3.53 -4.24 -15.03
CA GLU A 34 3.03 -3.25 -16.00
C GLU A 34 3.86 -3.21 -17.29
N ARG A 35 5.17 -3.48 -17.21
CA ARG A 35 6.07 -3.52 -18.37
C ARG A 35 6.02 -4.86 -19.11
N GLY A 36 5.34 -5.85 -18.56
CA GLY A 36 5.23 -7.19 -19.13
C GLY A 36 4.25 -7.27 -20.30
N VAL A 37 4.24 -8.43 -20.97
CA VAL A 37 3.25 -8.70 -22.02
C VAL A 37 1.88 -8.94 -21.36
N LYS A 38 0.85 -8.27 -21.88
CA LYS A 38 -0.54 -8.46 -21.43
C LYS A 38 -1.07 -9.78 -21.96
N THR A 39 -1.61 -10.59 -21.05
CA THR A 39 -2.19 -11.91 -21.27
C THR A 39 -3.54 -11.98 -20.55
N VAL A 40 -4.35 -12.98 -20.89
CA VAL A 40 -5.64 -13.22 -20.22
C VAL A 40 -5.47 -13.31 -18.70
N SER A 41 -4.36 -13.87 -18.22
CA SER A 41 -4.14 -14.08 -16.78
C SER A 41 -3.88 -12.79 -15.99
N ASN A 42 -3.17 -11.82 -16.56
CA ASN A 42 -2.65 -10.62 -15.86
C ASN A 42 -3.33 -9.30 -16.26
N VAL A 43 -4.07 -9.26 -17.38
CA VAL A 43 -4.67 -8.02 -17.92
C VAL A 43 -5.53 -7.26 -16.92
N ALA A 44 -6.29 -7.96 -16.08
CA ALA A 44 -7.16 -7.33 -15.09
C ALA A 44 -6.37 -6.68 -13.94
N TYR A 45 -5.23 -7.26 -13.55
CA TYR A 45 -4.36 -6.68 -12.52
C TYR A 45 -3.65 -5.45 -13.07
N ASP A 46 -3.08 -5.56 -14.27
CA ASP A 46 -2.37 -4.49 -14.96
C ASP A 46 -3.20 -3.20 -15.04
N ILE A 47 -4.46 -3.32 -15.44
CA ILE A 47 -5.38 -2.17 -15.56
C ILE A 47 -5.68 -1.50 -14.21
N LEU A 48 -5.78 -2.29 -13.14
CA LEU A 48 -6.02 -1.77 -11.79
C LEU A 48 -4.76 -1.14 -11.19
N LEU A 49 -3.58 -1.64 -11.55
CA LEU A 49 -2.30 -1.10 -11.12
C LEU A 49 -2.06 0.32 -11.66
N PHE A 50 -2.55 0.65 -12.85
CA PHE A 50 -2.53 2.02 -13.38
C PHE A 50 -3.25 3.06 -12.49
N GLN A 51 -4.20 2.63 -11.66
CA GLN A 51 -4.88 3.50 -10.70
C GLN A 51 -4.08 3.68 -9.40
N CYS A 52 -3.12 2.79 -9.14
CA CYS A 52 -2.32 2.80 -7.94
C CYS A 52 -1.14 3.78 -8.10
N PRO A 53 -0.92 4.71 -7.14
CA PRO A 53 0.23 5.61 -7.17
C PRO A 53 1.53 4.89 -6.80
N LEU A 54 1.99 3.94 -7.62
CA LEU A 54 3.13 3.05 -7.37
C LEU A 54 4.43 3.81 -7.07
N THR A 55 4.74 4.84 -7.88
CA THR A 55 5.93 5.69 -7.66
C THR A 55 5.88 6.41 -6.31
N ALA A 56 4.70 6.88 -5.88
CA ALA A 56 4.55 7.49 -4.57
C ALA A 56 4.72 6.46 -3.44
N GLY A 57 4.28 5.21 -3.67
CA GLY A 57 4.55 4.07 -2.79
C GLY A 57 6.05 3.78 -2.63
N VAL A 58 6.82 3.78 -3.73
CA VAL A 58 8.28 3.62 -3.69
C VAL A 58 8.94 4.73 -2.88
N VAL A 59 8.55 5.99 -3.12
CA VAL A 59 9.08 7.15 -2.37
C VAL A 59 8.80 7.00 -0.87
N ASN A 60 7.58 6.61 -0.50
CA ASN A 60 7.22 6.40 0.89
C ASN A 60 8.02 5.25 1.54
N ALA A 61 8.20 4.14 0.82
CA ALA A 61 9.03 3.04 1.32
C ALA A 61 10.48 3.47 1.57
N ILE A 62 11.07 4.27 0.68
CA ILE A 62 12.41 4.85 0.90
C ILE A 62 12.44 5.70 2.18
N LEU A 63 11.42 6.54 2.42
CA LEU A 63 11.31 7.31 3.65
C LEU A 63 11.21 6.42 4.89
N MET A 64 10.50 5.29 4.82
CA MET A 64 10.45 4.32 5.91
C MET A 64 11.82 3.71 6.19
N PHE A 65 12.58 3.31 5.16
CA PHE A 65 13.95 2.82 5.35
C PHE A 65 14.88 3.88 5.97
N LEU A 66 14.77 5.15 5.54
CA LEU A 66 15.52 6.25 6.15
C LEU A 66 15.12 6.46 7.62
N THR A 67 13.83 6.34 7.93
CA THR A 67 13.31 6.41 9.31
C THR A 67 13.90 5.31 10.18
N PHE A 68 13.96 4.08 9.65
CA PHE A 68 14.62 2.96 10.33
C PHE A 68 16.12 3.22 10.54
N LEU A 69 16.83 3.74 9.55
CA LEU A 69 18.26 4.05 9.68
C LEU A 69 18.52 5.10 10.76
N LEU A 70 17.60 6.07 10.95
CA LEU A 70 17.69 7.05 12.04
C LEU A 70 17.47 6.43 13.43
N SER A 71 16.82 5.28 13.53
CA SER A 71 16.66 4.54 14.79
C SER A 71 17.98 3.94 15.28
N LEU A 72 18.90 3.58 14.37
CA LEU A 72 20.18 2.93 14.71
C LEU A 72 21.09 3.81 15.60
N PRO A 73 21.40 5.08 15.25
CA PRO A 73 22.15 5.94 16.16
C PRO A 73 21.35 6.26 17.42
N ALA A 74 20.01 6.29 17.36
CA ALA A 74 19.17 6.47 18.54
C ALA A 74 19.29 5.29 19.52
N LEU A 75 19.48 4.07 19.02
CA LEU A 75 19.75 2.87 19.82
C LEU A 75 21.19 2.85 20.36
N ALA A 76 22.17 3.19 19.53
CA ALA A 76 23.59 3.16 19.89
C ALA A 76 24.00 4.27 20.87
N LEU A 77 23.34 5.43 20.81
CA LEU A 77 23.65 6.61 21.63
C LEU A 77 22.50 6.93 22.60
N PRO A 78 22.32 6.15 23.69
CA PRO A 78 21.17 6.30 24.58
C PRO A 78 21.06 7.67 25.26
N MET A 79 22.17 8.39 25.41
CA MET A 79 22.20 9.73 25.99
C MET A 79 21.70 10.81 25.02
N ASN A 80 21.71 10.57 23.71
CA ASN A 80 21.28 11.55 22.72
C ASN A 80 19.82 11.32 22.31
N ARG A 81 18.91 12.13 22.89
CA ARG A 81 17.47 12.08 22.56
C ARG A 81 17.12 12.73 21.21
N GLY A 82 18.05 13.46 20.59
CA GLY A 82 17.82 14.19 19.34
C GLY A 82 17.44 13.26 18.19
N TRP A 83 18.18 12.16 18.02
CA TRP A 83 17.92 11.15 16.99
C TRP A 83 16.54 10.52 17.12
N LEU A 84 16.13 10.18 18.34
CA LEU A 84 14.83 9.55 18.61
C LEU A 84 13.66 10.53 18.34
N LYS A 85 13.85 11.84 18.60
CA LYS A 85 12.87 12.87 18.20
C LYS A 85 12.79 13.04 16.68
N LEU A 86 13.94 13.04 16.00
CA LEU A 86 14.00 13.16 14.54
C LEU A 86 13.32 11.97 13.87
N GLN A 87 13.61 10.75 14.33
CA GLN A 87 12.92 9.54 13.91
C GLN A 87 11.41 9.66 14.11
N GLY A 88 10.96 10.10 15.30
CA GLY A 88 9.53 10.28 15.59
C GLY A 88 8.82 11.25 14.64
N TRP A 89 9.45 12.38 14.30
CA TRP A 89 8.90 13.33 13.33
C TRP A 89 8.85 12.76 11.91
N LEU A 90 9.91 12.07 11.47
CA LEU A 90 9.93 11.45 10.15
C LEU A 90 8.90 10.34 10.03
N LEU A 91 8.69 9.59 11.11
CA LEU A 91 7.64 8.57 11.20
C LEU A 91 6.25 9.18 11.07
N VAL A 92 5.97 10.33 11.70
CA VAL A 92 4.70 11.06 11.48
C VAL A 92 4.52 11.39 10.00
N ILE A 93 5.56 11.87 9.33
CA ILE A 93 5.52 12.15 7.88
C ILE A 93 5.19 10.88 7.10
N CYS A 94 5.86 9.76 7.38
CA CYS A 94 5.60 8.47 6.73
C CYS A 94 4.15 8.03 6.96
N SER A 95 3.64 8.12 8.19
CA SER A 95 2.29 7.72 8.54
C SER A 95 1.23 8.52 7.78
N PHE A 96 1.40 9.85 7.70
CA PHE A 96 0.51 10.69 6.90
C PHE A 96 0.59 10.39 5.41
N PHE A 97 1.80 10.15 4.90
CA PHE A 97 1.99 9.79 3.49
C PHE A 97 1.29 8.46 3.17
N THR A 98 1.54 7.41 3.94
CA THR A 98 0.88 6.10 3.80
C THR A 98 -0.63 6.23 3.90
N LEU A 99 -1.13 7.04 4.84
CA LEU A 99 -2.56 7.28 5.02
C LEU A 99 -3.19 7.94 3.78
N ILE A 100 -2.53 8.94 3.19
CA ILE A 100 -3.01 9.60 1.97
C ILE A 100 -3.07 8.60 0.81
N LEU A 101 -2.05 7.75 0.65
CA LEU A 101 -2.06 6.70 -0.39
C LEU A 101 -3.21 5.71 -0.18
N GLY A 102 -3.41 5.25 1.06
CA GLY A 102 -4.50 4.35 1.41
C GLY A 102 -5.88 4.97 1.16
N LEU A 103 -6.06 6.25 1.51
CA LEU A 103 -7.29 7.00 1.25
C LEU A 103 -7.55 7.17 -0.25
N PHE A 104 -6.53 7.48 -1.05
CA PHE A 104 -6.68 7.63 -2.50
C PHE A 104 -7.24 6.35 -3.14
N ILE A 105 -6.63 5.20 -2.83
CA ILE A 105 -7.07 3.89 -3.32
C ILE A 105 -8.45 3.54 -2.78
N TRP A 106 -8.71 3.82 -1.51
CA TRP A 106 -10.02 3.59 -0.90
C TRP A 106 -11.13 4.42 -1.57
N PHE A 107 -10.90 5.68 -1.92
CA PHE A 107 -11.89 6.48 -2.66
C PHE A 107 -12.21 5.88 -4.03
N ASP A 108 -11.23 5.28 -4.72
CA ASP A 108 -11.46 4.60 -5.99
C ASP A 108 -12.34 3.35 -5.83
N THR A 109 -12.29 2.68 -4.67
CA THR A 109 -13.20 1.55 -4.38
C THR A 109 -14.66 1.98 -4.31
N LEU A 110 -14.94 3.16 -3.77
CA LEU A 110 -16.31 3.70 -3.70
C LEU A 110 -16.91 4.03 -5.07
N GLN A 111 -16.07 4.34 -6.06
CA GLN A 111 -16.49 4.69 -7.42
C GLN A 111 -16.08 3.65 -8.47
N THR A 112 -15.79 2.40 -8.06
CA THR A 112 -15.19 1.39 -8.95
C THR A 112 -15.97 1.20 -10.25
N ARG A 113 -17.29 1.02 -10.22
CA ARG A 113 -18.07 0.84 -11.46
C ARG A 113 -17.99 2.02 -12.42
N LYS A 114 -17.95 3.24 -11.90
CA LYS A 114 -17.84 4.47 -12.69
C LYS A 114 -16.44 4.58 -13.29
N ASN A 115 -15.41 4.37 -12.48
CA ASN A 115 -14.01 4.45 -12.89
C ASN A 115 -13.69 3.36 -13.93
N LEU A 116 -14.14 2.12 -13.71
CA LEU A 116 -13.95 1.01 -14.63
C LEU A 116 -14.64 1.24 -15.98
N ASN A 117 -15.76 1.97 -16.03
CA ASN A 117 -16.43 2.28 -17.30
C ASN A 117 -15.54 3.19 -18.16
N VAL A 118 -15.00 4.24 -17.54
CA VAL A 118 -14.06 5.17 -18.19
C VAL A 118 -12.82 4.41 -18.66
N ILE A 119 -12.24 3.59 -17.78
CA ILE A 119 -11.04 2.80 -18.07
C ILE A 119 -11.28 1.84 -19.22
N TRP A 120 -12.40 1.10 -19.20
CA TRP A 120 -12.78 0.18 -20.27
C TRP A 120 -12.84 0.89 -21.62
N GLY A 121 -13.50 2.06 -21.68
CA GLY A 121 -13.62 2.86 -22.90
C GLY A 121 -12.30 3.44 -23.42
N GLN A 122 -11.27 3.52 -22.57
CA GLN A 122 -9.93 3.98 -22.93
C GLN A 122 -9.00 2.84 -23.35
N GLN A 123 -9.37 1.58 -23.12
CA GLN A 123 -8.55 0.43 -23.51
C GLN A 123 -8.68 0.12 -25.00
N ASP A 124 -7.60 -0.36 -25.60
CA ASP A 124 -7.60 -0.89 -26.96
C ASP A 124 -8.45 -2.16 -27.08
N SER A 125 -8.94 -2.44 -28.30
CA SER A 125 -9.76 -3.62 -28.59
C SER A 125 -9.11 -4.94 -28.20
N ASN A 126 -7.78 -5.04 -28.31
CA ASN A 126 -7.02 -6.22 -27.87
C ASN A 126 -7.13 -6.43 -26.34
N ILE A 127 -6.99 -5.37 -25.56
CA ILE A 127 -7.12 -5.43 -24.10
C ILE A 127 -8.55 -5.75 -23.69
N GLN A 128 -9.54 -5.15 -24.36
CA GLN A 128 -10.95 -5.44 -24.14
C GLN A 128 -11.27 -6.92 -24.42
N SER A 129 -10.73 -7.50 -25.49
CA SER A 129 -10.87 -8.92 -25.78
C SER A 129 -10.22 -9.80 -24.71
N LEU A 130 -8.99 -9.49 -24.26
CA LEU A 130 -8.35 -10.22 -23.16
C LEU A 130 -9.19 -10.18 -21.87
N LEU A 131 -9.88 -9.08 -21.59
CA LEU A 131 -10.80 -8.97 -20.46
C LEU A 131 -12.07 -9.80 -20.65
N GLN A 132 -12.63 -9.83 -21.87
CA GLN A 132 -13.78 -10.68 -22.23
C GLN A 132 -13.43 -12.16 -22.03
N GLU A 133 -12.26 -12.58 -22.50
CA GLU A 133 -11.75 -13.93 -22.29
C GLU A 133 -11.51 -14.25 -20.81
N LYS A 134 -10.93 -13.31 -20.05
CA LYS A 134 -10.63 -13.50 -18.61
C LYS A 134 -11.88 -13.67 -17.77
N PHE A 135 -12.91 -12.86 -18.03
CA PHE A 135 -14.13 -12.85 -17.22
C PHE A 135 -15.29 -13.62 -17.85
N ASN A 136 -15.08 -14.23 -19.02
CA ASN A 136 -16.09 -15.00 -19.76
C ASN A 136 -17.40 -14.21 -19.96
N CYS A 137 -17.25 -12.97 -20.42
CA CYS A 137 -18.31 -11.97 -20.57
C CYS A 137 -18.20 -11.29 -21.95
N CYS A 138 -19.27 -10.64 -22.39
CA CYS A 138 -19.30 -9.90 -23.66
C CYS A 138 -19.75 -8.46 -23.40
N GLY A 139 -19.25 -7.51 -24.20
CA GLY A 139 -19.55 -6.08 -24.00
C GLY A 139 -19.10 -5.58 -22.63
N TYR A 140 -19.65 -4.46 -22.14
CA TYR A 140 -19.30 -3.95 -20.80
C TYR A 140 -20.52 -3.73 -19.90
N LEU A 141 -21.46 -2.86 -20.28
CA LEU A 141 -22.70 -2.67 -19.50
C LEU A 141 -23.63 -3.87 -19.69
N ASP A 142 -23.84 -4.24 -20.95
CA ASP A 142 -24.61 -5.40 -21.39
C ASP A 142 -23.81 -6.16 -22.46
N SER A 143 -24.24 -7.36 -22.82
CA SER A 143 -23.58 -8.22 -23.82
C SER A 143 -23.34 -7.57 -25.19
N MET A 144 -24.09 -6.51 -25.49
CA MET A 144 -24.06 -5.79 -26.77
C MET A 144 -23.68 -4.31 -26.63
N THR A 145 -23.44 -3.81 -25.42
CA THR A 145 -23.25 -2.36 -25.19
C THR A 145 -22.15 -2.08 -24.16
N PRO A 146 -21.13 -1.28 -24.53
CA PRO A 146 -20.60 -1.08 -25.90
C PRO A 146 -20.43 -2.40 -26.67
N PRO A 147 -20.36 -2.37 -28.02
CA PRO A 147 -20.22 -3.58 -28.84
C PRO A 147 -19.07 -4.47 -28.34
N PHE A 148 -19.33 -5.77 -28.26
CA PHE A 148 -18.31 -6.75 -27.88
C PHE A 148 -17.22 -6.85 -28.95
N ILE A 149 -16.03 -7.29 -28.56
CA ILE A 149 -14.96 -7.58 -29.52
C ILE A 149 -15.12 -9.03 -29.93
N VAL A 150 -15.01 -9.30 -31.23
CA VAL A 150 -15.13 -10.67 -31.73
C VAL A 150 -13.90 -11.45 -31.30
N ASP A 151 -14.10 -12.43 -30.44
CA ASP A 151 -13.04 -13.26 -29.86
C ASP A 151 -13.49 -14.71 -29.62
N SER A 152 -12.69 -15.47 -28.86
CA SER A 152 -12.97 -16.88 -28.60
C SER A 152 -14.20 -17.11 -27.70
N VAL A 153 -14.62 -16.11 -26.91
CA VAL A 153 -15.79 -16.16 -26.02
C VAL A 153 -17.04 -15.62 -26.71
N CYS A 154 -16.89 -14.56 -27.51
CA CYS A 154 -17.94 -13.85 -28.20
C CYS A 154 -17.71 -13.89 -29.73
N PRO A 155 -17.77 -15.07 -30.39
CA PRO A 155 -17.48 -15.17 -31.83
C PRO A 155 -18.58 -14.55 -32.71
N ASP A 156 -19.80 -14.49 -32.19
CA ASP A 156 -20.97 -14.00 -32.91
C ASP A 156 -22.02 -13.41 -31.93
N SER A 157 -22.97 -12.65 -32.48
CA SER A 157 -24.01 -11.98 -31.68
C SER A 157 -24.97 -12.93 -30.97
N PHE A 158 -25.20 -14.15 -31.48
CA PHE A 158 -26.02 -15.12 -30.78
C PHE A 158 -25.28 -15.65 -29.55
N SER A 159 -24.01 -16.04 -29.69
CA SER A 159 -23.17 -16.46 -28.56
C SER A 159 -23.01 -15.36 -27.51
N ALA A 160 -22.79 -14.11 -27.95
CA ALA A 160 -22.67 -12.97 -27.03
C ALA A 160 -23.98 -12.68 -26.27
N SER A 161 -25.15 -12.85 -26.90
CA SER A 161 -26.45 -12.61 -26.24
C SER A 161 -26.73 -13.55 -25.05
N GLN A 162 -26.05 -14.69 -24.99
CA GLN A 162 -26.15 -15.66 -23.89
C GLN A 162 -25.21 -15.34 -22.72
N LYS A 163 -24.37 -14.31 -22.85
CA LYS A 163 -23.40 -13.88 -21.84
C LYS A 163 -23.88 -12.61 -21.13
N MET A 164 -23.31 -12.36 -19.96
CA MET A 164 -23.53 -11.11 -19.22
C MET A 164 -22.50 -10.05 -19.63
N GLY A 165 -22.80 -8.78 -19.32
CA GLY A 165 -21.86 -7.66 -19.44
C GLY A 165 -20.67 -7.81 -18.49
N CYS A 166 -19.48 -7.37 -18.93
CA CYS A 166 -18.25 -7.48 -18.14
C CYS A 166 -18.20 -6.62 -16.87
N VAL A 167 -19.06 -5.59 -16.74
CA VAL A 167 -19.07 -4.68 -15.57
C VAL A 167 -19.25 -5.42 -14.24
N GLY A 168 -20.06 -6.49 -14.21
CA GLY A 168 -20.31 -7.28 -13.00
C GLY A 168 -19.05 -8.00 -12.50
N PRO A 169 -18.54 -9.00 -13.24
CA PRO A 169 -17.37 -9.77 -12.82
C PRO A 169 -16.13 -8.90 -12.70
N PHE A 170 -15.95 -7.89 -13.57
CA PHE A 170 -14.80 -7.01 -13.49
C PHE A 170 -14.85 -6.11 -12.24
N SER A 171 -16.00 -5.52 -11.91
CA SER A 171 -16.13 -4.72 -10.70
C SER A 171 -15.95 -5.54 -9.43
N GLN A 172 -16.40 -6.79 -9.39
CA GLN A 172 -16.20 -7.66 -8.24
C GLN A 172 -14.71 -7.99 -8.02
N PHE A 173 -14.01 -8.31 -9.11
CA PHE A 173 -12.57 -8.54 -9.07
C PHE A 173 -11.81 -7.29 -8.62
N ALA A 174 -12.13 -6.13 -9.20
CA ALA A 174 -11.51 -4.85 -8.86
C ALA A 174 -11.71 -4.48 -7.39
N ASN A 175 -12.94 -4.57 -6.87
CA ASN A 175 -13.22 -4.31 -5.47
C ASN A 175 -12.38 -5.22 -4.56
N THR A 176 -12.39 -6.53 -4.81
CA THR A 176 -11.65 -7.49 -3.98
C THR A 176 -10.14 -7.20 -3.97
N TYR A 177 -9.59 -6.85 -5.13
CA TYR A 177 -8.16 -6.55 -5.26
C TYR A 177 -7.78 -5.23 -4.58
N LEU A 178 -8.53 -4.16 -4.83
CA LEU A 178 -8.29 -2.85 -4.23
C LEU A 178 -8.54 -2.87 -2.71
N ASP A 179 -9.52 -3.64 -2.24
CA ASP A 179 -9.81 -3.88 -0.82
C ASP A 179 -8.60 -4.43 -0.07
N LEU A 180 -7.92 -5.42 -0.68
CA LEU A 180 -6.71 -6.00 -0.10
C LEU A 180 -5.59 -4.97 -0.01
N ILE A 181 -5.39 -4.16 -1.06
CA ILE A 181 -4.31 -3.16 -1.13
C ILE A 181 -4.53 -2.05 -0.11
N PHE A 182 -5.71 -1.42 -0.06
CA PHE A 182 -5.92 -0.33 0.90
C PHE A 182 -5.95 -0.86 2.33
N THR A 183 -6.42 -2.08 2.57
CA THR A 183 -6.41 -2.69 3.92
C THR A 183 -4.97 -2.90 4.38
N ALA A 184 -4.08 -3.38 3.50
CA ALA A 184 -2.66 -3.48 3.79
C ALA A 184 -2.07 -2.09 4.09
N ALA A 185 -2.37 -1.06 3.29
CA ALA A 185 -1.89 0.30 3.51
C ALA A 185 -2.33 0.86 4.88
N PHE A 186 -3.61 0.71 5.26
CA PHE A 186 -4.07 1.12 6.60
C PHE A 186 -3.45 0.28 7.73
N GLY A 187 -3.14 -0.99 7.46
CA GLY A 187 -2.37 -1.84 8.37
C GLY A 187 -0.96 -1.28 8.64
N ILE A 188 -0.27 -0.80 7.60
CA ILE A 188 1.02 -0.12 7.73
C ILE A 188 0.87 1.15 8.58
N VAL A 189 -0.15 1.98 8.34
CA VAL A 189 -0.43 3.17 9.17
C VAL A 189 -0.63 2.78 10.65
N GLY A 190 -1.30 1.67 10.92
CA GLY A 190 -1.46 1.14 12.28
C GLY A 190 -0.13 0.79 12.95
N LEU A 191 0.79 0.17 12.20
CA LEU A 191 2.15 -0.11 12.67
C LEU A 191 2.97 1.17 12.87
N ASP A 192 2.82 2.17 12.00
CA ASP A 192 3.46 3.47 12.17
C ASP A 192 3.03 4.10 13.49
N VAL A 193 1.72 4.19 13.76
CA VAL A 193 1.19 4.75 15.00
C VAL A 193 1.70 3.96 16.22
N LEU A 194 1.73 2.62 16.14
CA LEU A 194 2.28 1.79 17.21
C LEU A 194 3.76 2.11 17.48
N LEU A 195 4.57 2.26 16.44
CA LEU A 195 5.97 2.63 16.57
C LEU A 195 6.14 4.05 17.11
N LEU A 196 5.30 5.00 16.71
CA LEU A 196 5.29 6.36 17.26
C LEU A 196 5.06 6.35 18.78
N LEU A 197 4.11 5.55 19.25
CA LEU A 197 3.87 5.38 20.68
C LEU A 197 5.10 4.81 21.38
N CYS A 198 5.76 3.80 20.80
CA CYS A 198 7.01 3.24 21.34
C CYS A 198 8.13 4.30 21.40
N VAL A 199 8.31 5.10 20.36
CA VAL A 199 9.27 6.21 20.30
C VAL A 199 9.01 7.21 21.44
N VAL A 200 7.76 7.62 21.64
CA VAL A 200 7.38 8.56 22.71
C VAL A 200 7.65 7.96 24.09
N MET A 201 7.33 6.69 24.31
CA MET A 201 7.61 5.99 25.56
C MET A 201 9.12 5.93 25.86
N VAL A 202 9.94 5.58 24.86
CA VAL A 202 11.42 5.55 25.02
C VAL A 202 11.97 6.96 25.27
N LEU A 203 11.44 7.99 24.59
CA LEU A 203 11.81 9.39 24.83
C LEU A 203 11.53 9.82 26.27
N LYS A 204 10.34 9.45 26.81
CA LYS A 204 9.96 9.74 28.20
C LYS A 204 10.86 8.99 29.18
N PHE A 205 11.04 7.69 28.99
CA PHE A 205 11.90 6.86 29.83
C PHE A 205 13.34 7.39 29.93
N ARG A 206 13.95 7.74 28.79
CA ARG A 206 15.30 8.35 28.77
C ARG A 206 15.34 9.73 29.42
N GLY A 207 14.25 10.50 29.29
CA GLY A 207 14.11 11.80 29.95
C GLY A 207 14.07 11.68 31.48
N GLU A 208 13.37 10.68 32.02
CA GLU A 208 13.34 10.41 33.45
C GLU A 208 14.71 9.96 33.98
N LEU A 209 15.39 9.06 33.28
CA LEU A 209 16.74 8.64 33.65
C LEU A 209 17.74 9.81 33.71
N GLN A 210 17.67 10.74 32.74
CA GLN A 210 18.50 11.94 32.77
C GLN A 210 18.18 12.84 33.96
N ARG A 211 16.89 12.97 34.32
CA ARG A 211 16.48 13.73 35.49
C ARG A 211 17.00 13.11 36.79
N TYR A 212 16.90 11.79 36.95
CA TYR A 212 17.45 11.09 38.12
C TYR A 212 18.96 11.27 38.23
N ARG A 213 19.68 11.15 37.11
CA ARG A 213 21.12 11.42 37.07
C ARG A 213 21.48 12.83 37.52
N HIS A 214 20.74 13.85 37.09
CA HIS A 214 20.95 15.23 37.55
C HIS A 214 20.59 15.45 39.03
N ILE A 215 19.72 14.61 39.60
CA ILE A 215 19.41 14.64 41.04
C ILE A 215 20.56 13.99 41.82
N ASP A 216 21.07 12.85 41.34
CA ASP A 216 22.22 12.17 41.96
C ASP A 216 23.47 13.06 41.93
N GLU A 217 23.75 13.70 40.79
CA GLU A 217 24.84 14.67 40.63
C GLU A 217 24.73 15.86 41.63
N LYS A 218 23.51 16.30 41.95
CA LYS A 218 23.27 17.36 42.95
C LYS A 218 23.44 16.87 44.39
N ASN A 219 23.18 15.59 44.64
CA ASN A 219 23.28 14.97 45.96
C ASN A 219 24.70 14.47 46.27
N GLY A 220 25.65 14.63 45.34
CA GLY A 220 27.05 14.24 45.52
C GLY A 220 27.30 12.74 45.30
N PHE A 221 26.39 12.05 44.60
CA PHE A 221 26.53 10.65 44.18
C PHE A 221 26.86 10.54 42.69
#